data_AF-A0A2G5F862-F1
#
_entry.id   AF-A0A2G5F862-F1
#
_cell.length_a   1.000
_cell.length_b   1.000
_cell.length_c   1.000
_cell.angle_alpha   90.00
_cell.angle_beta   90.00
_cell.angle_gamma   90.00
#
_symmetry.space_group_name_H-M   'P 1'
#
loop_
_entity.id
_entity.type
_entity.pdbx_description
1 polymer ?
#
loop_
_entity_poly.entity_id
_entity_poly.type
_entity_poly.pdbx_seq_one_letter_code
_entity_poly.pdbx_strand_id
1 'polypeptide(L)'
;MDLTRKKRGTGRKKVPIEKIESSSQRYVTFSKRRTGLFKKASELCILCGADIAIIVSSPSQKIYTFGHPSVDSVVDRFLNQDDHHMSALGHDQQQQQIQYIEILGQLEAEKKRGEIIEQLKPSGWDAPIDSLQLQELQQMKQALVELKKKVLGE
;
A
#
# COMPACT_ATOMS: atom_id res chain seq x y z
N MET A 1 1.49 20.73 -56.18
CA MET A 1 0.90 21.56 -55.12
C MET A 1 0.90 20.73 -53.85
N ASP A 2 1.73 21.07 -52.88
CA ASP A 2 1.98 20.24 -51.70
C ASP A 2 0.98 20.59 -50.57
N LEU A 3 -0.01 19.72 -50.38
CA LEU A 3 -1.06 19.84 -49.37
C LEU A 3 -0.80 18.82 -48.27
N THR A 4 -0.17 19.22 -47.16
CA THR A 4 -0.32 18.63 -45.79
C THR A 4 0.66 19.21 -44.75
N ARG A 5 0.84 20.53 -44.68
CA ARG A 5 1.61 21.12 -43.57
C ARG A 5 0.77 21.12 -42.29
N LYS A 6 0.87 20.05 -41.48
CA LYS A 6 0.27 19.95 -40.14
C LYS A 6 0.73 21.15 -39.29
N LYS A 7 -0.18 22.07 -38.97
CA LYS A 7 0.12 23.24 -38.11
C LYS A 7 0.61 22.73 -36.74
N ARG A 8 1.91 22.93 -36.47
CA ARG A 8 2.51 22.67 -35.15
C ARG A 8 2.08 23.77 -34.19
N GLY A 9 1.81 23.42 -32.93
CA GLY A 9 1.46 24.39 -31.90
C GLY A 9 2.60 25.40 -31.66
N THR A 10 2.27 26.57 -31.12
CA THR A 10 3.21 27.70 -30.89
C THR A 10 4.23 27.47 -29.74
N GLY A 11 4.41 26.22 -29.30
CA GLY A 11 5.34 25.87 -28.23
C GLY A 11 4.91 26.36 -26.83
N ARG A 12 5.83 26.25 -25.86
CA ARG A 12 5.63 26.73 -24.49
C ARG A 12 5.76 28.25 -24.47
N LYS A 13 4.72 28.96 -24.03
CA LYS A 13 4.74 30.40 -23.85
C LYS A 13 5.00 30.76 -22.39
N LYS A 14 5.71 31.87 -22.16
CA LYS A 14 5.83 32.47 -20.82
C LYS A 14 4.46 32.98 -20.40
N VAL A 15 4.10 32.74 -19.15
CA VAL A 15 2.87 33.24 -18.51
C VAL A 15 3.25 33.97 -17.22
N PRO A 16 2.53 35.04 -16.85
CA PRO A 16 2.75 35.73 -15.58
C PRO A 16 2.44 34.82 -14.38
N ILE A 17 3.07 35.09 -13.23
CA ILE A 17 2.80 34.38 -11.96
C ILE A 17 1.71 35.15 -11.20
N GLU A 18 0.51 35.09 -11.77
CA GLU A 18 -0.70 35.69 -11.22
C GLU A 18 -1.90 34.76 -11.49
N LYS A 19 -3.08 35.14 -11.02
CA LYS A 19 -4.29 34.35 -11.25
C LYS A 19 -4.63 34.35 -12.75
N ILE A 20 -4.75 33.16 -13.33
CA ILE A 20 -5.21 33.02 -14.72
C ILE A 20 -6.71 33.28 -14.75
N GLU A 21 -7.15 34.37 -15.37
CA GLU A 21 -8.56 34.76 -15.39
C GLU A 21 -9.44 33.80 -16.20
N SER A 22 -8.96 33.36 -17.36
CA SER A 22 -9.66 32.38 -18.20
C SER A 22 -9.84 31.04 -17.47
N SER A 23 -11.09 30.66 -17.22
CA SER A 23 -11.44 29.41 -16.53
C SER A 23 -10.84 28.18 -17.21
N SER A 24 -11.03 28.03 -18.52
CA SER A 24 -10.51 26.90 -19.30
C SER A 24 -8.98 26.79 -19.21
N GLN A 25 -8.27 27.91 -19.36
CA GLN A 25 -6.81 27.93 -19.25
C GLN A 25 -6.35 27.63 -17.81
N ARG A 26 -7.08 28.12 -16.81
CA ARG A 26 -6.83 27.86 -15.40
C ARG A 26 -6.99 26.36 -15.06
N TYR A 27 -8.04 25.70 -15.54
CA TYR A 27 -8.24 24.25 -15.35
C TYR A 27 -7.14 23.42 -16.03
N VAL A 28 -6.80 23.73 -17.28
CA VAL A 28 -5.72 23.02 -17.99
C VAL A 28 -4.37 23.23 -17.30
N THR A 29 -4.08 24.47 -16.86
CA THR A 29 -2.84 24.81 -16.16
C THR A 29 -2.76 24.13 -14.81
N PHE A 30 -3.85 24.12 -14.03
CA PHE A 30 -3.95 23.40 -12.77
C PHE A 30 -3.59 21.93 -12.96
N SER A 31 -4.25 21.24 -13.90
CA SER A 31 -4.00 19.82 -14.16
C SER A 31 -2.55 19.55 -14.53
N LYS A 32 -1.96 20.37 -15.42
CA LYS A 32 -0.57 20.20 -15.85
C LYS A 32 0.44 20.50 -14.72
N ARG A 33 0.25 21.60 -13.98
CA ARG A 33 1.14 22.00 -12.89
C ARG A 33 1.07 21.03 -11.71
N ARG A 34 -0.13 20.60 -11.32
CA ARG A 34 -0.32 19.58 -10.27
C ARG A 34 0.42 18.30 -10.61
N THR A 35 0.25 17.77 -11.83
CA THR A 35 0.96 16.56 -12.26
C THR A 35 2.48 16.76 -12.27
N GLY A 36 2.96 17.91 -12.77
CA GLY A 36 4.40 18.22 -12.74
C GLY A 36 4.97 18.35 -11.34
N LEU A 37 4.21 18.97 -10.42
CA LEU A 37 4.56 19.12 -9.01
C LEU A 37 4.67 17.75 -8.33
N PHE A 38 3.69 16.87 -8.52
CA PHE A 38 3.70 15.53 -7.91
C PHE A 38 4.88 14.69 -8.42
N LYS A 39 5.21 14.78 -9.72
CA LYS A 39 6.40 14.13 -10.27
C LYS A 39 7.68 14.64 -9.61
N LYS A 40 7.83 15.95 -9.46
CA LYS A 40 9.01 16.54 -8.82
C LYS A 40 9.12 16.20 -7.35
N ALA A 41 8.00 16.14 -6.63
CA ALA A 41 7.97 15.67 -5.25
C ALA A 41 8.41 14.21 -5.16
N SER A 42 7.89 13.34 -6.03
CA SER A 42 8.30 11.94 -6.10
C SER A 42 9.78 11.76 -6.40
N GLU A 43 10.34 12.51 -7.36
CA GLU A 43 11.78 12.52 -7.63
C GLU A 43 12.57 12.95 -6.38
N LEU A 44 12.12 13.98 -5.66
CA LEU A 44 12.80 14.48 -4.48
C LEU A 44 12.76 13.49 -3.31
N CYS A 45 11.63 12.82 -3.07
CA CYS A 45 11.52 11.73 -2.11
C CYS A 45 12.55 10.63 -2.39
N ILE A 46 12.66 10.21 -3.65
CA ILE A 46 13.59 9.14 -4.05
C ILE A 46 15.05 9.57 -3.92
N LEU A 47 15.39 10.78 -4.37
CA LEU A 47 16.77 11.24 -4.41
C LEU A 47 17.32 11.61 -3.03
N CYS A 48 16.47 12.12 -2.15
CA CYS A 48 16.89 12.71 -0.88
C CYS A 48 16.33 11.99 0.36
N GLY A 49 15.47 10.97 0.18
CA GLY A 49 14.76 10.35 1.30
C GLY A 49 13.84 11.34 2.02
N ALA A 50 13.31 12.32 1.30
CA ALA A 50 12.53 13.41 1.89
C ALA A 50 11.08 12.97 2.17
N ASP A 51 10.63 13.20 3.39
CA ASP A 51 9.22 13.08 3.78
C ASP A 51 8.45 14.31 3.30
N ILE A 52 7.44 14.12 2.44
CA ILE A 52 6.73 15.20 1.76
C ILE A 52 5.22 14.92 1.78
N ALA A 53 4.42 15.93 2.13
CA ALA A 53 2.98 15.97 1.89
C ALA A 53 2.61 17.19 1.05
N ILE A 54 1.78 16.99 0.04
CA ILE A 54 1.24 18.04 -0.83
C ILE A 54 -0.27 17.88 -0.88
N ILE A 55 -1.01 18.95 -0.54
CA ILE A 55 -2.47 19.00 -0.59
C ILE A 55 -2.86 20.19 -1.47
N VAL A 56 -3.59 19.94 -2.56
CA VAL A 56 -3.99 21.00 -3.50
C VAL A 56 -5.48 20.92 -3.82
N SER A 57 -6.19 22.03 -3.65
CA SER A 57 -7.58 22.18 -4.10
C SER A 57 -7.65 22.64 -5.56
N SER A 58 -8.52 22.03 -6.36
CA SER A 58 -8.83 22.50 -7.71
C SER A 58 -9.75 23.71 -7.69
N PRO A 59 -9.87 24.43 -8.83
CA PRO A 59 -10.92 25.44 -8.97
C PRO A 59 -12.35 24.89 -8.85
N SER A 60 -12.54 23.57 -8.86
CA SER A 60 -13.81 22.89 -8.61
C SER A 60 -13.91 22.31 -7.18
N GLN A 61 -13.07 22.79 -6.25
CA GLN A 61 -13.04 22.38 -4.84
C GLN A 61 -12.75 20.89 -4.62
N LYS A 62 -12.14 20.22 -5.60
CA LYS A 62 -11.67 18.84 -5.44
C LYS A 62 -10.26 18.84 -4.87
N ILE A 63 -10.05 18.06 -3.82
CA ILE A 63 -8.74 17.89 -3.20
C ILE A 63 -7.94 16.83 -3.98
N TYR A 64 -6.67 17.10 -4.17
CA TYR A 64 -5.68 16.18 -4.71
C TYR A 64 -4.48 16.15 -3.80
N THR A 65 -3.96 14.96 -3.53
CA THR A 65 -2.86 14.79 -2.58
C THR A 65 -1.72 13.97 -3.18
N PHE A 66 -0.53 14.22 -2.65
CA PHE A 66 0.66 13.38 -2.82
C PHE A 66 1.35 13.29 -1.45
N GLY A 67 1.78 12.10 -1.06
CA GLY A 67 2.42 11.87 0.23
C GLY A 67 3.49 10.80 0.14
N HIS A 68 4.60 11.02 0.85
CA HIS A 68 5.63 10.03 1.10
C HIS A 68 6.14 10.22 2.54
N PRO A 69 6.12 9.19 3.40
CA PRO A 69 5.63 7.82 3.15
C PRO A 69 4.11 7.73 2.94
N SER A 70 3.34 8.62 3.56
CA SER A 70 1.91 8.84 3.28
C SER A 70 1.55 10.29 3.64
N VAL A 71 0.39 10.78 3.18
CA VAL A 71 -0.06 12.15 3.53
C VAL A 71 -0.35 12.23 5.02
N ASP A 72 -1.13 11.27 5.54
CA ASP A 72 -1.55 11.25 6.94
C ASP A 72 -0.35 11.15 7.87
N SER A 73 0.60 10.25 7.61
CA SER A 73 1.80 10.10 8.45
C SER A 73 2.66 11.37 8.52
N VAL A 74 2.72 12.17 7.45
CA VAL A 74 3.48 13.43 7.45
C VAL A 74 2.70 14.54 8.16
N VAL A 75 1.38 14.60 7.93
CA VAL A 75 0.49 15.57 8.58
C VAL A 75 0.41 15.31 10.08
N ASP A 76 0.22 14.06 10.51
CA ASP A 76 0.19 13.66 11.92
C ASP A 76 1.49 14.03 12.61
N ARG A 77 2.64 13.75 11.99
CA ARG A 77 3.95 14.14 12.54
C ARG A 77 4.11 15.66 12.64
N PHE A 78 3.57 16.41 11.69
CA PHE A 78 3.61 17.87 11.69
C PHE A 78 2.67 18.49 12.74
N LEU A 79 1.47 17.93 12.93
CA LEU A 79 0.48 18.45 13.88
C LEU A 79 0.78 18.06 15.32
N ASN A 80 1.42 16.90 15.54
CA ASN A 80 1.80 16.40 16.87
C ASN A 80 3.22 16.82 17.28
N GLN A 81 3.83 17.76 16.56
CA GLN A 81 5.23 18.15 16.75
C GLN A 81 5.49 19.04 17.99
N ASP A 82 4.45 19.45 18.72
CA ASP A 82 4.57 20.26 19.93
C ASP A 82 5.18 19.52 21.14
N ASP A 83 5.36 18.18 21.11
CA ASP A 83 5.89 17.43 22.27
C ASP A 83 7.30 16.84 22.12
N HIS A 84 7.85 16.65 20.90
CA HIS A 84 8.99 15.76 20.72
C HIS A 84 9.99 16.21 19.66
N HIS A 85 10.66 17.33 19.87
CA HIS A 85 11.70 17.84 18.97
C HIS A 85 12.99 17.00 18.91
N MET A 86 13.11 15.84 19.60
CA MET A 86 14.33 15.01 19.54
C MET A 86 14.17 13.47 19.68
N SER A 87 12.96 12.91 19.84
CA SER A 87 12.77 11.49 20.18
C SER A 87 12.14 10.61 19.08
N ALA A 88 11.61 11.19 18.00
CA ALA A 88 10.77 10.49 17.03
C ALA A 88 11.50 9.53 16.08
N LEU A 89 12.80 9.74 15.80
CA LEU A 89 13.55 8.83 14.92
C LEU A 89 13.81 7.44 15.55
N GLY A 90 13.80 7.34 16.88
CA GLY A 90 14.04 6.08 17.59
C GLY A 90 12.76 5.26 17.88
N HIS A 91 11.65 5.93 18.19
CA HIS A 91 10.41 5.26 18.58
C HIS A 91 9.70 4.56 17.43
N ASP A 92 9.65 5.18 16.24
CA ASP A 92 8.97 4.58 15.08
C ASP A 92 9.73 3.36 14.54
N GLN A 93 11.08 3.42 14.52
CA GLN A 93 11.91 2.25 14.20
C GLN A 93 11.75 1.11 15.23
N GLN A 94 11.68 1.42 16.52
CA GLN A 94 11.47 0.39 17.55
C GLN A 94 10.08 -0.25 17.44
N GLN A 95 9.03 0.54 17.19
CA GLN A 95 7.68 0.00 17.03
C GLN A 95 7.57 -0.87 15.77
N GLN A 96 8.14 -0.43 14.64
CA GLN A 96 8.20 -1.25 13.43
C GLN A 96 9.01 -2.53 13.64
N GLN A 97 10.10 -2.47 14.40
CA GLN A 97 10.90 -3.65 14.73
C GLN A 97 10.12 -4.63 15.62
N ILE A 98 9.38 -4.15 16.62
CA ILE A 98 8.52 -4.98 17.48
C ILE A 98 7.43 -5.64 16.65
N GLN A 99 6.75 -4.88 15.79
CA GLN A 99 5.70 -5.41 14.91
C GLN A 99 6.25 -6.46 13.93
N TYR A 100 7.46 -6.23 13.39
CA TYR A 100 8.13 -7.20 12.53
C TYR A 100 8.42 -8.51 13.26
N ILE A 101 8.93 -8.44 14.50
CA ILE A 101 9.20 -9.63 15.33
C ILE A 101 7.90 -10.38 15.65
N GLU A 102 6.81 -9.68 15.94
CA GLU A 102 5.51 -10.30 16.20
C GLU A 102 4.97 -11.05 14.98
N ILE A 103 5.03 -10.43 13.80
CA ILE A 103 4.63 -11.05 12.53
C ILE A 103 5.49 -12.28 12.22
N LEU A 104 6.80 -12.22 12.46
CA LEU A 104 7.68 -13.39 12.31
C LEU A 104 7.27 -14.53 13.25
N GLY A 105 6.95 -14.23 14.50
CA GLY A 105 6.47 -15.22 15.46
C GLY A 105 5.15 -15.88 15.03
N GLN A 106 4.21 -15.11 14.50
CA GLN A 106 2.96 -15.63 13.94
C GLN A 106 3.22 -16.53 12.72
N LEU A 107 4.12 -16.11 11.82
CA LEU A 107 4.50 -16.90 10.66
C LEU A 107 5.16 -18.24 11.04
N GLU A 108 6.04 -18.24 12.04
CA GLU A 108 6.65 -19.47 12.55
C GLU A 108 5.62 -20.41 13.19
N ALA A 109 4.66 -19.87 13.95
CA ALA A 109 3.58 -20.67 14.53
C ALA A 109 2.70 -21.29 13.44
N GLU A 110 2.37 -20.53 12.40
CA GLU A 110 1.56 -21.02 11.28
C GLU A 110 2.32 -22.07 10.44
N LYS A 111 3.63 -21.88 10.23
CA LYS A 111 4.48 -22.90 9.60
C LYS A 111 4.49 -24.21 10.39
N LYS A 112 4.66 -24.16 11.72
CA LYS A 112 4.60 -25.34 12.59
C LYS A 112 3.24 -26.05 12.51
N ARG A 113 2.14 -25.28 12.46
CA ARG A 113 0.80 -25.85 12.24
C ARG A 113 0.68 -26.55 10.90
N GLY A 114 1.20 -25.95 9.83
CA GLY A 114 1.26 -26.56 8.50
C GLY A 114 2.07 -27.86 8.47
N GLU A 115 3.22 -27.91 9.14
CA GLU A 115 4.04 -29.12 9.26
C GLU A 115 3.30 -30.25 9.97
N ILE A 116 2.56 -29.95 11.04
CA ILE A 116 1.72 -30.95 11.76
C ILE A 116 0.62 -31.49 10.84
N ILE A 117 -0.04 -30.61 10.06
CA ILE A 117 -1.08 -31.01 9.11
C ILE A 117 -0.50 -31.93 8.03
N GLU A 118 0.69 -31.61 7.50
CA GLU A 118 1.32 -32.42 6.45
C GLU A 118 1.78 -33.78 6.98
N GLN A 119 2.36 -33.83 8.18
CA GLN A 119 2.84 -35.09 8.79
C GLN A 119 1.70 -36.04 9.16
N LEU A 120 0.57 -35.50 9.61
CA LEU A 120 -0.57 -36.26 10.10
C LEU A 120 -1.73 -36.31 9.09
N LYS A 121 -1.46 -35.93 7.84
CA LYS A 121 -2.43 -35.97 6.75
C LYS A 121 -2.92 -37.41 6.56
N PRO A 122 -4.21 -37.70 6.77
CA PRO A 122 -4.76 -39.04 6.61
C PRO A 122 -4.71 -39.51 5.15
N SER A 123 -4.59 -40.83 4.97
CA SER A 123 -4.67 -41.45 3.63
C SER A 123 -6.02 -41.17 2.96
N GLY A 124 -6.00 -40.71 1.71
CA GLY A 124 -7.21 -40.37 0.96
C GLY A 124 -7.75 -38.98 1.25
N TRP A 125 -7.02 -38.12 1.97
CA TRP A 125 -7.40 -36.72 2.22
C TRP A 125 -7.58 -35.91 0.94
N ASP A 126 -6.82 -36.25 -0.11
CA ASP A 126 -6.90 -35.63 -1.43
C ASP A 126 -7.90 -36.32 -2.36
N ALA A 127 -8.55 -37.41 -1.92
CA ALA A 127 -9.53 -38.14 -2.70
C ALA A 127 -10.93 -37.50 -2.58
N PRO A 128 -11.74 -37.47 -3.65
CA PRO A 128 -13.13 -37.03 -3.57
C PRO A 128 -13.91 -37.84 -2.54
N ILE A 129 -14.67 -37.17 -1.68
CA ILE A 129 -15.46 -37.81 -0.61
C ILE A 129 -16.37 -38.91 -1.16
N ASP A 130 -16.99 -38.67 -2.33
CA ASP A 130 -17.90 -39.61 -3.00
C ASP A 130 -17.21 -40.91 -3.47
N SER A 131 -15.88 -40.94 -3.50
CA SER A 131 -15.10 -42.10 -3.89
C SER A 131 -14.69 -43.01 -2.73
N LEU A 132 -14.98 -42.60 -1.48
CA LEU A 132 -14.58 -43.32 -0.26
C LEU A 132 -15.74 -44.18 0.27
N GLN A 133 -15.43 -45.40 0.73
CA GLN A 133 -16.39 -46.26 1.38
C GLN A 133 -16.71 -45.75 2.80
N LEU A 134 -17.87 -46.15 3.35
CA LEU A 134 -18.32 -45.72 4.68
C LEU A 134 -17.27 -45.95 5.78
N GLN A 135 -16.55 -47.06 5.70
CA GLN A 135 -15.51 -47.42 6.66
C GLN A 135 -14.27 -46.51 6.56
N GLU A 136 -13.88 -46.14 5.34
CA GLU A 136 -12.78 -45.20 5.08
C GLU A 136 -13.16 -43.78 5.52
N LEU A 137 -14.42 -43.38 5.30
CA LEU A 137 -14.96 -42.10 5.79
C LEU A 137 -14.96 -42.00 7.32
N GLN A 138 -15.28 -43.10 8.02
CA GLN A 138 -15.22 -43.14 9.48
C GLN A 138 -13.77 -43.01 10.00
N GLN A 139 -12.82 -43.66 9.35
CA GLN A 139 -11.39 -43.55 9.68
C GLN A 139 -10.85 -42.14 9.42
N MET A 140 -11.20 -41.55 8.27
CA MET A 140 -10.86 -40.17 7.92
C MET A 140 -11.40 -39.17 8.95
N LYS A 141 -12.66 -39.31 9.38
CA LYS A 141 -13.27 -38.48 10.42
C LYS A 141 -12.50 -38.58 11.74
N GLN A 142 -12.10 -39.78 12.15
CA GLN A 142 -11.39 -39.98 13.40
C GLN A 142 -10.01 -39.32 13.37
N ALA A 143 -9.28 -39.48 12.26
CA ALA A 143 -7.97 -38.86 12.06
C ALA A 143 -8.06 -37.32 12.02
N LEU A 144 -9.11 -36.76 11.41
CA LEU A 144 -9.42 -35.33 11.43
C LEU A 144 -9.64 -34.77 12.83
N VAL A 145 -10.35 -35.51 13.70
CA VAL A 145 -10.59 -35.09 15.09
C VAL A 145 -9.29 -35.08 15.89
N GLU A 146 -8.42 -36.07 15.71
CA GLU A 146 -7.11 -36.10 16.36
C GLU A 146 -6.17 -35.00 15.86
N LEU A 147 -6.17 -34.76 14.54
CA LEU A 147 -5.41 -33.67 13.94
C LEU A 147 -5.84 -32.32 14.50
N LYS A 148 -7.16 -32.08 14.60
CA LYS A 148 -7.72 -30.85 15.19
C LYS A 148 -7.19 -30.61 16.61
N LYS A 149 -7.19 -31.64 17.47
CA LYS A 149 -6.67 -31.52 18.85
C LYS A 149 -5.20 -31.10 18.86
N LYS A 150 -4.37 -31.75 18.03
CA LYS A 150 -2.93 -31.47 17.94
C LYS A 150 -2.60 -30.09 17.35
N VAL A 151 -3.39 -29.59 16.40
CA VAL A 151 -3.19 -28.27 15.78
C VAL A 151 -3.65 -27.14 16.71
N LEU A 152 -4.72 -27.36 17.49
CA LEU A 152 -5.26 -26.37 18.42
C LEU A 152 -4.62 -26.42 19.82
N GLY A 153 -3.88 -27.49 20.14
CA GLY A 153 -3.22 -27.67 21.43
C GLY A 153 -4.19 -28.06 22.57
N GLU A 154 -5.29 -28.75 22.24
CA GLU A 154 -6.29 -29.29 23.20
C GLU A 154 -6.00 -30.74 23.62
#